data_AF-A0A7K1CCL8-F1
#
_entry.id   AF-A0A7K1CCL8-F1
#
_cell.length_a   1.000
_cell.length_b   1.000
_cell.length_c   1.000
_cell.angle_alpha   90.00
_cell.angle_beta   90.00
_cell.angle_gamma   90.00
#
_symmetry.space_group_name_H-M   'P 1'
#
loop_
_entity.id
_entity.type
_entity.pdbx_description
1 polymer ?
#
loop_
_entity_poly.entity_id
_entity_poly.type
_entity_poly.pdbx_seq_one_letter_code
_entity_poly.pdbx_strand_id
1 'polypeptide(L)'
;MLTNLDDFPIHQTSEPMRHAATSDRNFYDRYYFNGFNHDGTVMFVCGLGVYPNLGVIDAYLLVFHEGQHRVVRASGALDAADRMNPGVGPISIEVIEPLKKLRVRCVDNEWGITIDATWTGAMPAFEEPRHYIRENGRVIFDTC
;
A
#
# COMPACT_ATOMS: atom_id res chain seq x y z
N MET A 1 3.51 -0.07 -20.09
CA MET A 1 2.69 1.16 -20.15
C MET A 1 1.56 0.95 -19.16
N LEU A 2 1.45 1.84 -18.17
CA LEU A 2 0.44 1.76 -17.12
C LEU A 2 -0.96 2.06 -17.66
N THR A 3 -1.94 1.46 -17.01
CA THR A 3 -3.37 1.61 -17.21
C THR A 3 -4.03 1.90 -15.86
N ASN A 4 -5.28 2.38 -15.88
CA ASN A 4 -5.98 2.80 -14.66
C ASN A 4 -6.11 1.69 -13.60
N LEU A 5 -6.10 0.41 -14.01
CA LEU A 5 -6.23 -0.70 -13.06
C LEU A 5 -4.93 -0.99 -12.29
N ASP A 6 -3.78 -0.55 -12.79
CA ASP A 6 -2.47 -0.75 -12.15
C ASP A 6 -2.33 0.08 -10.85
N ASP A 7 -3.25 1.00 -10.60
CA ASP A 7 -3.30 1.78 -9.35
C ASP A 7 -4.09 1.06 -8.24
N PHE A 8 -4.69 -0.10 -8.52
CA PHE A 8 -5.46 -0.90 -7.57
C PHE A 8 -4.72 -2.21 -7.25
N PRO A 9 -4.85 -2.76 -6.03
CA PRO A 9 -4.16 -3.98 -5.61
C PRO A 9 -4.87 -5.23 -6.15
N ILE A 10 -4.98 -5.31 -7.48
CA ILE A 10 -5.68 -6.34 -8.26
C ILE A 10 -4.85 -6.78 -9.47
N HIS A 11 -3.52 -6.78 -9.37
CA HIS A 11 -2.65 -7.23 -10.46
C HIS A 11 -2.88 -8.72 -10.72
N GLN A 12 -3.00 -9.07 -12.01
CA GLN A 12 -3.78 -10.25 -12.38
C GLN A 12 -3.15 -11.12 -13.48
N THR A 13 -3.65 -12.35 -13.55
CA THR A 13 -3.36 -13.38 -14.57
C THR A 13 -4.64 -13.75 -15.35
N SER A 14 -4.60 -14.75 -16.24
CA SER A 14 -5.78 -15.24 -16.96
C SER A 14 -6.84 -15.93 -16.08
N GLU A 15 -6.50 -16.20 -14.81
CA GLU A 15 -7.40 -16.81 -13.83
C GLU A 15 -8.44 -15.81 -13.26
N PRO A 16 -9.44 -16.26 -12.49
CA PRO A 16 -10.31 -15.38 -11.72
C PRO A 16 -9.54 -14.46 -10.75
N MET A 17 -10.08 -13.27 -10.44
CA MET A 17 -9.43 -12.22 -9.59
C MET A 17 -9.00 -12.68 -8.18
N ARG A 18 -9.53 -13.82 -7.74
CA ARG A 18 -9.15 -14.49 -6.49
C ARG A 18 -7.76 -15.13 -6.55
N HIS A 19 -7.28 -15.50 -7.73
CA HIS A 19 -6.08 -16.32 -7.90
C HIS A 19 -4.91 -15.50 -8.46
N ALA A 20 -3.82 -15.45 -7.69
CA ALA A 20 -2.55 -14.91 -8.16
C ALA A 20 -1.89 -15.87 -9.17
N ALA A 21 -0.99 -15.35 -10.01
CA ALA A 21 -0.26 -16.13 -11.01
C ALA A 21 0.67 -17.21 -10.41
N THR A 22 1.04 -17.06 -9.14
CA THR A 22 1.96 -17.92 -8.42
C THR A 22 1.38 -18.28 -7.06
N SER A 23 1.75 -19.44 -6.51
CA SER A 23 1.48 -19.84 -5.13
C SER A 23 2.51 -19.30 -4.13
N ASP A 24 3.52 -18.55 -4.60
CA ASP A 24 4.52 -17.94 -3.73
C ASP A 24 3.85 -17.03 -2.70
N ARG A 25 4.10 -17.29 -1.42
CA ARG A 25 3.58 -16.51 -0.30
C ARG A 25 4.03 -15.05 -0.32
N ASN A 26 5.11 -14.74 -1.05
CA ASN A 26 5.69 -13.41 -1.17
C ASN A 26 5.06 -12.58 -2.28
N PHE A 27 4.06 -13.10 -3.02
CA PHE A 27 3.27 -12.28 -3.93
C PHE A 27 2.39 -11.30 -3.14
N TYR A 28 2.50 -10.01 -3.45
CA TYR A 28 1.70 -8.95 -2.83
C TYR A 28 1.49 -7.78 -3.79
N ASP A 29 0.39 -7.06 -3.56
CA ASP A 29 0.19 -5.71 -4.06
C ASP A 29 0.35 -4.73 -2.89
N ARG A 30 0.94 -3.56 -3.13
CA ARG A 30 1.20 -2.63 -2.02
C ARG A 30 1.16 -1.17 -2.43
N TYR A 31 0.61 -0.36 -1.56
CA TYR A 31 0.81 1.09 -1.56
C TYR A 31 1.88 1.50 -0.57
N TYR A 32 2.65 2.52 -0.96
CA TYR A 32 3.62 3.17 -0.09
C TYR A 32 3.56 4.68 -0.28
N PHE A 33 3.32 5.40 0.80
CA PHE A 33 3.30 6.85 0.85
C PHE A 33 4.31 7.33 1.88
N ASN A 34 5.07 8.36 1.51
CA ASN A 34 5.97 9.06 2.41
C ASN A 34 5.71 10.55 2.28
N GLY A 35 5.74 11.26 3.40
CA GLY A 35 5.59 12.70 3.43
C GLY A 35 6.33 13.32 4.61
N PHE A 36 6.71 14.58 4.46
CA PHE A 36 7.32 15.38 5.50
C PHE A 36 6.84 16.82 5.37
N ASN A 37 6.83 17.55 6.49
CA ASN A 37 6.54 18.98 6.45
C ASN A 37 7.77 19.78 6.01
N HIS A 38 7.55 21.05 5.65
CA HIS A 38 8.58 21.88 5.03
C HIS A 38 9.84 22.08 5.90
N ASP A 39 9.69 22.16 7.22
CA ASP A 39 10.81 22.31 8.16
C ASP A 39 11.44 20.97 8.59
N GLY A 40 10.89 19.83 8.14
CA GLY A 40 11.38 18.48 8.44
C GLY A 40 11.15 18.01 9.87
N THR A 41 10.37 18.73 10.68
CA THR A 41 10.06 18.34 12.08
C THR A 41 9.02 17.23 12.20
N VAL A 42 8.28 16.97 11.12
CA VAL A 42 7.31 15.89 11.02
C VAL A 42 7.59 15.10 9.75
N MET A 43 7.69 13.78 9.88
CA MET A 43 7.68 12.84 8.77
C MET A 43 6.64 11.77 9.05
N PHE A 44 5.98 11.28 8.01
CA PHE A 44 5.09 10.14 8.13
C PHE A 44 5.28 9.18 6.98
N VAL A 45 5.03 7.91 7.25
CA VAL A 45 5.00 6.84 6.25
C VAL A 45 3.73 6.06 6.43
N CYS A 46 2.99 5.88 5.35
CA CYS A 46 1.81 5.03 5.32
C CYS A 46 2.00 3.93 4.29
N GLY A 47 1.61 2.71 4.64
CA GLY A 47 1.59 1.61 3.68
C GLY A 47 0.38 0.72 3.90
N LEU A 48 -0.06 0.10 2.82
CA LEU A 48 -1.09 -0.93 2.84
C LEU A 48 -0.68 -2.03 1.88
N GLY A 49 -0.65 -3.27 2.35
CA GLY A 49 -0.33 -4.45 1.57
C GLY A 49 -1.51 -5.41 1.49
N VAL A 50 -1.73 -5.97 0.31
CA VAL A 50 -2.71 -7.01 0.02
C VAL A 50 -1.94 -8.27 -0.35
N TYR A 51 -2.19 -9.36 0.38
CA TYR A 51 -1.47 -10.62 0.25
C TYR A 51 -2.43 -11.77 -0.07
N PRO A 52 -2.81 -11.98 -1.35
CA PRO A 52 -3.79 -12.99 -1.74
C PRO A 52 -3.48 -14.41 -1.28
N ASN A 53 -2.22 -14.83 -1.40
CA ASN A 53 -1.79 -16.18 -1.01
C ASN A 53 -1.69 -16.40 0.50
N LEU A 54 -1.53 -15.32 1.27
CA LEU A 54 -1.57 -15.36 2.73
C LEU A 54 -2.99 -15.15 3.29
N GLY A 55 -3.91 -14.62 2.48
CA GLY A 55 -5.26 -14.27 2.90
C GLY A 55 -5.29 -13.07 3.85
N VAL A 56 -4.33 -12.14 3.75
CA VAL A 56 -4.17 -11.01 4.69
C VAL A 56 -4.17 -9.67 3.95
N ILE A 57 -4.74 -8.65 4.60
CA ILE A 57 -4.52 -7.23 4.31
C ILE A 57 -3.91 -6.57 5.54
N ASP A 58 -2.80 -5.86 5.36
CA ASP A 58 -2.10 -5.14 6.44
C ASP A 58 -1.97 -3.67 6.09
N ALA A 59 -2.02 -2.81 7.09
CA ALA A 59 -1.69 -1.41 6.94
C ALA A 59 -0.92 -0.87 8.14
N TYR A 60 -0.16 0.19 7.90
CA TYR A 60 0.50 0.95 8.95
C TYR A 60 0.51 2.43 8.63
N LEU A 61 0.47 3.24 9.70
CA LEU A 61 0.76 4.66 9.67
C LEU A 61 1.81 4.95 10.74
N LEU A 62 3.01 5.32 10.31
CA LEU A 62 4.08 5.79 11.16
C LEU A 62 4.13 7.31 11.08
N VAL A 63 4.22 7.97 12.23
CA VAL A 63 4.51 9.40 12.35
C VAL A 63 5.75 9.57 13.21
N PHE A 64 6.73 10.32 12.70
CA PHE A 64 7.89 10.78 13.42
C PHE A 64 7.73 12.26 13.73
N HIS A 65 7.82 12.62 15.01
CA HIS A 65 7.75 13.99 15.50
C HIS A 65 8.51 14.11 16.83
N GLU A 66 9.24 15.21 17.02
CA GLU A 66 9.99 15.50 18.26
C GLU A 66 10.92 14.36 18.72
N GLY A 67 11.58 13.69 17.77
CA GLY A 67 12.51 12.59 18.09
C GLY A 67 11.84 11.26 18.46
N GLN A 68 10.51 11.17 18.39
CA GLN A 68 9.75 9.95 18.65
C GLN A 68 9.03 9.46 17.41
N HIS A 69 8.95 8.13 17.25
CA HIS A 69 8.05 7.50 16.30
C HIS A 69 6.80 6.96 16.99
N ARG A 70 5.64 7.12 16.37
CA ARG A 70 4.40 6.45 16.79
C ARG A 70 3.82 5.74 15.60
N VAL A 71 3.29 4.53 15.83
CA VAL A 71 2.84 3.67 14.74
C VAL A 71 1.48 3.09 15.08
N VAL A 72 0.51 3.31 14.19
CA VAL A 72 -0.73 2.54 14.13
C VAL A 72 -0.50 1.41 13.14
N ARG A 73 -0.86 0.18 13.54
CA ARG A 73 -0.83 -1.01 12.67
C ARG A 73 -2.19 -1.67 12.71
N ALA A 74 -2.61 -2.18 11.56
CA ALA A 74 -3.84 -2.93 11.44
C ALA A 74 -3.61 -4.12 10.51
N SER A 75 -4.23 -5.25 10.83
CA SER A 75 -4.18 -6.49 10.07
C SER A 75 -5.56 -7.11 10.06
N GLY A 76 -5.94 -7.73 8.94
CA GLY A 76 -7.26 -8.31 8.75
C GLY A 76 -7.25 -9.43 7.72
N ALA A 77 -8.29 -10.26 7.75
CA ALA A 77 -8.49 -11.28 6.73
C ALA A 77 -8.91 -10.63 5.40
N LEU A 78 -8.31 -11.08 4.30
CA LEU A 78 -8.51 -10.49 2.97
C LEU A 78 -9.89 -10.81 2.38
N ASP A 79 -10.51 -11.92 2.78
CA ASP A 79 -11.82 -12.36 2.30
C ASP A 79 -12.95 -11.36 2.62
N ALA A 80 -12.81 -10.61 3.69
CA ALA A 80 -13.72 -9.54 4.09
C ALA A 80 -13.39 -8.16 3.48
N ALA A 81 -12.27 -8.02 2.76
CA ALA A 81 -11.78 -6.73 2.29
C ALA A 81 -12.22 -6.40 0.85
N ASP A 82 -12.64 -5.16 0.62
CA ASP A 82 -12.83 -4.62 -0.72
C ASP A 82 -11.48 -4.16 -1.31
N ARG A 83 -10.96 -4.90 -2.29
CA ARG A 83 -9.68 -4.56 -2.95
C ARG A 83 -9.77 -3.32 -3.83
N MET A 84 -10.96 -2.87 -4.23
CA MET A 84 -11.14 -1.62 -4.97
C MET A 84 -11.15 -0.39 -4.06
N ASN A 85 -11.44 -0.58 -2.77
CA ASN A 85 -11.41 0.46 -1.74
C ASN A 85 -10.67 -0.07 -0.50
N PRO A 86 -9.35 -0.33 -0.61
CA PRO A 86 -8.62 -1.10 0.39
C PRO A 86 -8.53 -0.34 1.72
N GLY A 87 -8.87 -1.04 2.80
CA GLY A 87 -8.76 -0.54 4.16
C GLY A 87 -8.76 -1.65 5.19
N VAL A 88 -8.10 -1.40 6.32
CA VAL A 88 -8.01 -2.31 7.46
C VAL A 88 -7.79 -1.52 8.75
N GLY A 89 -8.57 -1.85 9.77
CA GLY A 89 -8.64 -1.04 11.00
C GLY A 89 -9.03 0.41 10.68
N PRO A 90 -8.36 1.42 11.25
CA PRO A 90 -8.69 2.81 10.97
C PRO A 90 -8.08 3.34 9.66
N ILE A 91 -7.27 2.54 8.94
CA ILE A 91 -6.48 2.98 7.79
C ILE A 91 -7.16 2.58 6.49
N SER A 92 -7.27 3.51 5.54
CA SER A 92 -7.82 3.24 4.19
C SER A 92 -7.14 4.07 3.11
N ILE A 93 -7.19 3.57 1.88
CA ILE A 93 -6.72 4.25 0.68
C ILE A 93 -7.87 4.33 -0.31
N GLU A 94 -8.02 5.51 -0.90
CA GLU A 94 -9.03 5.80 -1.91
C GLU A 94 -8.33 6.29 -3.18
N VAL A 95 -8.56 5.60 -4.30
CA VAL A 95 -8.13 6.04 -5.63
C VAL A 95 -9.20 6.99 -6.17
N ILE A 96 -8.95 8.30 -6.13
CA ILE A 96 -9.89 9.34 -6.58
C ILE A 96 -9.85 9.48 -8.11
N GLU A 97 -8.63 9.55 -8.66
CA GLU A 97 -8.36 9.57 -10.10
C GLU A 97 -7.16 8.65 -10.34
N PRO A 98 -7.36 7.47 -10.96
CA PRO A 98 -6.28 6.49 -11.11
C PRO A 98 -5.01 7.09 -11.72
N LEU A 99 -3.86 6.72 -11.17
CA LEU A 99 -2.52 7.16 -11.57
C LEU A 99 -2.27 8.68 -11.41
N LYS A 100 -3.16 9.41 -10.70
CA LYS A 100 -3.07 10.87 -10.57
C LYS A 100 -3.48 11.42 -9.21
N LYS A 101 -4.51 10.90 -8.57
CA LYS A 101 -4.99 11.41 -7.29
C LYS A 101 -5.44 10.29 -6.37
N LEU A 102 -4.77 10.18 -5.22
CA LEU A 102 -5.05 9.18 -4.19
C LEU A 102 -5.22 9.88 -2.84
N ARG A 103 -6.01 9.30 -1.95
CA ARG A 103 -6.22 9.79 -0.60
C ARG A 103 -5.94 8.70 0.41
N VAL A 104 -5.17 9.04 1.43
CA VAL A 104 -4.89 8.18 2.58
C VAL A 104 -5.65 8.74 3.78
N ARG A 105 -6.36 7.86 4.49
CA ARG A 105 -7.05 8.19 5.72
C ARG A 105 -6.63 7.28 6.86
N CYS A 106 -6.44 7.85 8.03
CA CYS A 106 -6.48 7.18 9.31
C CYS A 106 -7.49 7.92 10.18
N VAL A 107 -8.66 7.31 10.41
CA VAL A 107 -9.75 7.93 11.18
C VAL A 107 -9.45 7.89 12.68
N ASP A 108 -10.22 8.63 13.47
CA ASP A 108 -10.15 8.63 14.93
C ASP A 108 -10.06 7.20 15.49
N ASN A 109 -9.09 7.00 16.39
CA ASN A 109 -8.78 5.71 16.98
C ASN A 109 -8.17 5.92 18.38
N GLU A 110 -8.09 4.83 19.14
CA GLU A 110 -7.61 4.84 20.53
C GLU A 110 -6.12 5.23 20.69
N TRP A 111 -5.35 5.25 19.60
CA TRP A 111 -3.92 5.59 19.61
C TRP A 111 -3.63 7.07 19.33
N GLY A 112 -4.66 7.86 18.98
CA GLY A 112 -4.58 9.31 18.85
C GLY A 112 -3.77 9.81 17.64
N ILE A 113 -3.59 8.98 16.60
CA ILE A 113 -2.97 9.39 15.34
C ILE A 113 -4.03 9.38 14.25
N THR A 114 -4.22 10.50 13.56
CA THR A 114 -5.12 10.60 12.42
C THR A 114 -4.41 11.23 11.24
N ILE A 115 -4.86 10.90 10.03
CA ILE A 115 -4.41 11.55 8.81
C ILE A 115 -5.57 11.62 7.82
N ASP A 116 -5.63 12.72 7.08
CA ASP A 116 -6.48 12.87 5.92
C ASP A 116 -5.68 13.64 4.87
N ALA A 117 -4.99 12.90 4.01
CA ALA A 117 -4.02 13.47 3.07
C ALA A 117 -4.34 13.02 1.65
N THR A 118 -4.28 13.96 0.71
CA THR A 118 -4.49 13.70 -0.72
C THR A 118 -3.18 13.91 -1.47
N TRP A 119 -2.69 12.87 -2.13
CA TRP A 119 -1.60 12.94 -3.09
C TRP A 119 -2.17 13.34 -4.43
N THR A 120 -1.63 14.41 -5.01
CA THR A 120 -1.89 14.79 -6.40
C THR A 120 -0.57 14.68 -7.15
N GLY A 121 -0.54 13.83 -8.18
CA GLY A 121 0.64 13.58 -9.00
C GLY A 121 1.15 14.88 -9.62
N ALA A 122 2.41 15.20 -9.37
CA ALA A 122 3.09 16.34 -9.99
C ALA A 122 3.50 16.06 -11.45
N MET A 123 3.52 14.78 -11.82
CA MET A 123 3.87 14.27 -13.14
C MET A 123 3.09 12.97 -13.41
N PRO A 124 3.01 12.51 -14.67
CA PRO A 124 2.40 11.21 -14.98
C PRO A 124 3.05 10.07 -14.20
N ALA A 125 2.25 9.06 -13.83
CA ALA A 125 2.75 7.85 -13.20
C ALA A 125 3.81 7.17 -14.08
N PHE A 126 4.84 6.64 -13.43
CA PHE A 126 5.98 6.00 -14.08
C PHE A 126 6.05 4.54 -13.65
N GLU A 127 6.24 3.66 -14.63
CA GLU A 127 6.43 2.23 -14.41
C GLU A 127 7.89 2.00 -13.99
N GLU A 128 8.08 1.63 -12.72
CA GLU A 128 9.42 1.35 -12.20
C GLU A 128 10.02 0.10 -12.89
N PRO A 129 11.34 0.06 -13.16
CA PRO A 129 11.97 -1.12 -13.72
C PRO A 129 11.81 -2.31 -12.78
N ARG A 130 11.51 -3.49 -13.34
CA ARG A 130 11.40 -4.73 -12.58
C ARG A 130 12.65 -4.99 -11.74
N HIS A 131 12.43 -5.19 -10.44
CA HIS A 131 13.43 -5.63 -9.50
C HIS A 131 13.40 -7.16 -9.38
N TYR A 132 14.54 -7.79 -9.70
CA TYR A 132 14.69 -9.24 -9.62
C TYR A 132 15.94 -9.60 -8.81
N ILE A 133 15.74 -10.13 -7.60
CA ILE A 133 16.81 -10.50 -6.68
C ILE A 133 16.75 -12.00 -6.42
N ARG A 134 17.88 -12.67 -6.67
CA ARG A 134 18.08 -14.08 -6.35
C ARG A 134 19.21 -14.23 -5.34
N GLU A 135 18.92 -14.91 -4.24
CA GLU A 135 19.87 -15.21 -3.19
C GLU A 135 19.80 -16.70 -2.83
N ASN A 136 20.97 -17.35 -2.71
CA ASN A 136 21.07 -18.77 -2.35
C ASN A 136 20.17 -19.70 -3.20
N GLY A 137 20.07 -19.41 -4.51
CA GLY A 137 19.27 -20.18 -5.46
C GLY A 137 17.76 -19.87 -5.46
N ARG A 138 17.27 -19.01 -4.57
CA ARG A 138 15.85 -18.65 -4.46
C ARG A 138 15.60 -17.22 -4.90
N VAL A 139 14.47 -17.00 -5.57
CA VAL A 139 13.99 -15.65 -5.84
C VAL A 139 13.43 -15.10 -4.53
N ILE A 140 13.97 -13.98 -4.07
CA ILE A 140 13.54 -13.33 -2.81
C ILE A 140 12.82 -12.01 -3.07
N PHE A 141 12.95 -11.47 -4.27
CA PHE A 141 12.29 -10.25 -4.69
C PHE A 141 12.08 -10.33 -6.20
N ASP A 142 10.82 -10.26 -6.63
CA ASP A 142 10.43 -10.26 -8.03
C ASP A 142 9.18 -9.39 -8.16
N THR A 143 9.39 -8.08 -8.20
CA THR A 143 8.33 -7.09 -8.26
C THR A 143 8.69 -6.04 -9.31
N CYS A 144 7.68 -5.44 -9.92
CA CYS A 144 7.82 -4.14 -10.58
C CYS A 144 7.61 -3.01 -9.57
#